data_AF-A0A367LZL7-F1
#
_entry.id   AF-A0A367LZL7-F1
#
_cell.length_a   1.000
_cell.length_b   1.000
_cell.length_c   1.000
_cell.angle_alpha   90.00
_cell.angle_beta   90.00
_cell.angle_gamma   90.00
#
_symmetry.space_group_name_H-M   'P 1'
#
loop_
_entity.id
_entity.type
_entity.pdbx_description
1 polymer ?
#
loop_
_entity_poly.entity_id
_entity_poly.type
_entity_poly.pdbx_seq_one_letter_code
_entity_poly.pdbx_strand_id
1 'polypeptide(L)'
;AFSEFSRQVTYGPRTADDRLAFGARGGYRFGGKLRSDFSLDDEEVGLRRYLFGELFPLLKDARISHTWGGNLGMARRFRPHMLLDRASGIALSGGYGGEGVGASNLGGRTLAALILGEDSELLRQPWVLGERPLDSLARWEPEPCRWLGYNAIIRSFVHEDRVLADPHSAPWRRSLAQTLAAGMESLMR
;
A
#
# COMPACT_ATOMS: atom_id res chain seq x y z
N ALA A 1 15.22 -12.56 4.82
CA ALA A 1 13.90 -12.09 4.35
C ALA A 1 12.99 -13.30 4.21
N PHE A 2 11.72 -13.20 4.56
CA PHE A 2 10.71 -14.22 4.29
C PHE A 2 9.87 -13.77 3.09
N SER A 3 9.27 -14.71 2.38
CA SER A 3 8.35 -14.45 1.28
C SER A 3 7.07 -15.21 1.56
N GLU A 4 5.95 -14.56 1.29
CA GLU A 4 4.63 -15.16 1.30
C GLU A 4 4.02 -14.97 -0.09
N PHE A 5 3.34 -16.00 -0.61
CA PHE A 5 2.93 -16.06 -2.02
C PHE A 5 1.52 -15.49 -2.27
N SER A 6 0.95 -14.74 -1.33
CA SER A 6 -0.31 -14.03 -1.54
C SER A 6 -0.10 -12.74 -2.32
N ARG A 7 -1.19 -12.21 -2.87
CA ARG A 7 -1.21 -10.94 -3.61
C ARG A 7 -1.12 -9.70 -2.74
N GLN A 8 -1.11 -9.87 -1.43
CA GLN A 8 -1.14 -8.76 -0.48
C GLN A 8 0.20 -8.64 0.21
N VAL A 9 0.64 -7.40 0.43
CA VAL A 9 1.97 -7.16 1.01
C VAL A 9 1.97 -7.51 2.51
N THR A 10 3.00 -8.25 2.91
CA THR A 10 3.36 -8.53 4.30
C THR A 10 4.83 -8.20 4.51
N TYR A 11 5.16 -7.54 5.61
CA TYR A 11 6.53 -7.19 5.97
C TYR A 11 6.81 -7.52 7.44
N GLY A 12 8.07 -7.84 7.72
CA GLY A 12 8.52 -8.20 9.06
C GLY A 12 9.98 -7.84 9.31
N PRO A 13 10.37 -6.55 9.31
CA PRO A 13 11.72 -6.15 9.66
C PRO A 13 12.01 -6.38 11.14
N ARG A 14 13.26 -6.72 11.44
CA ARG A 14 13.80 -6.70 12.81
C ARG A 14 14.11 -5.26 13.20
N THR A 15 13.72 -4.86 14.39
CA THR A 15 14.00 -3.53 14.96
C THR A 15 15.38 -3.50 15.59
N ALA A 16 15.90 -2.29 15.87
CA ALA A 16 17.21 -2.12 16.49
C ALA A 16 17.30 -2.70 17.92
N ASP A 17 16.17 -2.78 18.62
CA ASP A 17 16.03 -3.34 19.97
C ASP A 17 15.64 -4.83 19.96
N ASP A 18 15.94 -5.54 18.88
CA ASP A 18 15.72 -6.99 18.75
C ASP A 18 14.27 -7.46 18.88
N ARG A 19 13.33 -6.68 18.34
CA ARG A 19 11.94 -7.09 18.15
C ARG A 19 11.66 -7.34 16.69
N LEU A 20 10.51 -7.95 16.42
CA LEU A 20 9.96 -8.03 15.08
C LEU A 20 8.79 -7.06 14.97
N ALA A 21 8.87 -6.12 14.02
CA ALA A 21 7.72 -5.32 13.62
C ALA A 21 7.01 -6.08 12.50
N PHE A 22 5.75 -6.47 12.69
CA PHE A 22 5.01 -7.25 11.70
C PHE A 22 3.80 -6.45 11.20
N GLY A 23 3.75 -6.23 9.88
CA GLY A 23 2.64 -5.54 9.24
C GLY A 23 2.13 -6.31 8.04
N ALA A 24 0.81 -6.40 7.96
CA ALA A 24 0.11 -7.05 6.86
C ALA A 24 -1.24 -6.38 6.68
N ARG A 25 -1.77 -6.44 5.46
CA ARG A 25 -3.17 -6.16 5.08
C ARG A 25 -3.67 -4.75 5.48
N GLY A 26 -3.96 -3.92 4.48
CA GLY A 26 -4.57 -2.60 4.66
C GLY A 26 -6.08 -2.62 4.37
N GLY A 27 -6.75 -1.50 4.66
CA GLY A 27 -8.16 -1.30 4.34
C GLY A 27 -8.40 0.06 3.67
N TYR A 28 -9.55 0.19 3.02
CA TYR A 28 -10.03 1.44 2.43
C TYR A 28 -11.31 1.90 3.14
N ARG A 29 -11.30 3.15 3.63
CA ARG A 29 -12.49 3.78 4.21
C ARG A 29 -13.24 4.54 3.13
N PHE A 30 -14.57 4.39 3.07
CA PHE A 30 -15.43 5.05 2.08
C PHE A 30 -15.13 6.56 2.00
N GLY A 31 -14.98 7.08 0.79
CA GLY A 31 -14.60 8.47 0.54
C GLY A 31 -13.12 8.79 0.75
N GLY A 32 -12.27 7.80 1.04
CA GLY A 32 -10.86 8.02 1.36
C GLY A 32 -10.68 8.71 2.71
N LYS A 33 -11.65 8.54 3.63
CA LYS A 33 -11.61 9.16 4.95
C LYS A 33 -10.36 8.71 5.70
N LEU A 34 -9.59 9.67 6.16
CA LEU A 34 -8.39 9.42 6.95
C LEU A 34 -8.80 8.83 8.31
N ARG A 35 -8.03 7.85 8.76
CA ARG A 35 -8.05 7.40 10.16
C ARG A 35 -7.28 8.43 10.98
N SER A 36 -7.83 8.81 12.14
CA SER A 36 -7.18 9.69 13.12
C SER A 36 -6.73 8.92 14.36
N ASP A 37 -7.52 7.95 14.79
CA ASP A 37 -7.13 6.98 15.83
C ASP A 37 -6.44 5.78 15.19
N PHE A 38 -5.14 5.64 15.38
CA PHE A 38 -4.35 4.55 14.80
C PHE A 38 -4.22 3.30 15.69
N SER A 39 -4.98 3.23 16.77
CA SER A 39 -5.11 2.01 17.59
C SER A 39 -5.78 0.93 16.77
N LEU A 40 -5.20 -0.27 16.70
CA LEU A 40 -5.83 -1.41 16.02
C LEU A 40 -6.91 -2.03 16.90
N ASP A 41 -8.03 -2.44 16.29
CA ASP A 41 -9.06 -3.22 16.99
C ASP A 41 -8.68 -4.71 17.09
N ASP A 42 -9.47 -5.47 17.85
CA ASP A 42 -9.21 -6.89 18.12
C ASP A 42 -9.23 -7.76 16.84
N GLU A 43 -10.05 -7.40 15.84
CA GLU A 43 -10.10 -8.11 14.55
C GLU A 43 -8.83 -7.83 13.73
N GLU A 44 -8.41 -6.57 13.67
CA GLU A 44 -7.19 -6.13 13.00
C GLU A 44 -5.95 -6.80 13.61
N VAL A 45 -5.89 -6.90 14.94
CA VAL A 45 -4.82 -7.60 15.67
C VAL A 45 -4.90 -9.10 15.46
N GLY A 46 -6.08 -9.69 15.55
CA GLY A 46 -6.31 -11.12 15.36
C GLY A 46 -5.87 -11.62 13.99
N LEU A 47 -6.19 -10.89 12.92
CA LEU A 47 -5.74 -11.21 11.56
C LEU A 47 -4.21 -11.23 11.45
N ARG A 48 -3.55 -10.22 12.02
CA ARG A 48 -2.07 -10.13 12.02
C ARG A 48 -1.44 -11.24 12.84
N ARG A 49 -2.03 -11.61 13.98
CA ARG A 49 -1.58 -12.75 14.79
C ARG A 49 -1.70 -14.07 14.01
N TYR A 50 -2.82 -14.29 13.33
CA TYR A 50 -3.01 -15.48 12.49
C TYR A 50 -1.93 -15.57 11.41
N LEU A 51 -1.79 -14.53 10.58
CA LEU A 51 -0.79 -14.50 9.50
C LEU A 51 0.65 -14.65 10.04
N PHE A 52 0.94 -14.03 11.17
CA PHE A 52 2.24 -14.18 11.83
C PHE A 52 2.52 -15.62 12.26
N GLY A 53 1.52 -16.30 12.84
CA GLY A 53 1.63 -17.70 13.25
C GLY A 53 1.81 -18.66 12.07
N GLU A 54 1.14 -18.40 10.95
CA GLU A 54 1.32 -19.17 9.71
C GLU A 54 2.74 -19.05 9.15
N LEU A 55 3.32 -17.84 9.19
CA LEU A 55 4.67 -17.58 8.70
C LEU A 55 5.77 -18.00 9.68
N PHE A 56 5.51 -17.92 10.97
CA PHE A 56 6.46 -18.23 12.03
C PHE A 56 5.82 -19.13 13.10
N PRO A 57 5.60 -20.43 12.81
CA PRO A 57 4.89 -21.33 13.72
C PRO A 57 5.52 -21.45 15.11
N LEU A 58 6.86 -21.37 15.19
CA LEU A 58 7.61 -21.40 16.45
C LEU A 58 7.40 -20.14 17.31
N LEU A 59 6.89 -19.05 16.72
CA LEU A 59 6.67 -17.77 17.38
C LEU A 59 5.18 -17.45 17.59
N LYS A 60 4.25 -18.37 17.28
CA LYS A 60 2.79 -18.11 17.30
C LYS A 60 2.28 -17.51 18.64
N ASP A 61 2.88 -17.92 19.75
CA ASP A 61 2.52 -17.51 21.11
C ASP A 61 3.34 -16.31 21.61
N ALA A 62 4.16 -15.71 20.74
CA ALA A 62 4.92 -14.52 21.07
C ALA A 62 3.98 -13.38 21.52
N ARG A 63 4.43 -12.65 22.55
CA ARG A 63 3.72 -11.50 23.09
C ARG A 63 3.70 -10.37 22.06
N ILE A 64 2.50 -9.91 21.72
CA ILE A 64 2.32 -8.63 21.02
C ILE A 64 2.45 -7.54 22.10
N SER A 65 3.49 -6.71 21.98
CA SER A 65 3.78 -5.65 22.96
C SER A 65 3.19 -4.30 22.56
N HIS A 66 3.04 -4.05 21.26
CA HIS A 66 2.58 -2.79 20.70
C HIS A 66 1.76 -3.06 19.44
N THR A 67 0.79 -2.21 19.17
CA THR A 67 -0.01 -2.19 17.94
C THR A 67 -0.14 -0.75 17.47
N TRP A 68 -0.13 -0.53 16.16
CA TRP A 68 -0.34 0.78 15.57
C TRP A 68 -0.78 0.64 14.11
N GLY A 69 -1.31 1.72 13.57
CA GLY A 69 -1.71 1.85 12.18
C GLY A 69 -1.24 3.18 11.58
N GLY A 70 -1.74 3.48 10.39
CA GLY A 70 -1.43 4.71 9.67
C GLY A 70 -2.31 4.88 8.45
N ASN A 71 -2.18 6.03 7.80
CA ASN A 71 -2.78 6.28 6.49
C ASN A 71 -1.75 6.08 5.39
N LEU A 72 -2.19 5.56 4.25
CA LEU A 72 -1.35 5.32 3.08
C LEU A 72 -1.65 6.32 1.97
N GLY A 73 -0.64 7.06 1.53
CA GLY A 73 -0.75 7.95 0.37
C GLY A 73 -0.54 7.20 -0.94
N MET A 74 -1.62 6.94 -1.68
CA MET A 74 -1.61 6.26 -2.98
C MET A 74 -1.99 7.20 -4.11
N ALA A 75 -1.17 7.26 -5.16
CA ALA A 75 -1.53 7.90 -6.42
C ALA A 75 -2.37 6.96 -7.29
N ARG A 76 -3.30 7.50 -8.09
CA ARG A 76 -4.16 6.71 -8.98
C ARG A 76 -3.38 5.82 -9.96
N ARG A 77 -2.22 6.29 -10.43
CA ARG A 77 -1.35 5.54 -11.36
C ARG A 77 -0.31 4.66 -10.66
N PHE A 78 -0.40 4.49 -9.34
CA PHE A 78 0.55 3.70 -8.55
C PHE A 78 2.02 4.11 -8.76
N ARG A 79 2.25 5.40 -9.03
CA ARG A 79 3.58 5.97 -9.22
C ARG A 79 3.74 7.21 -8.33
N PRO A 80 4.87 7.34 -7.62
CA PRO A 80 5.19 8.58 -6.94
C PRO A 80 5.33 9.70 -7.98
N HIS A 81 5.07 10.92 -7.55
CA HIS A 81 5.23 12.09 -8.40
C HIS A 81 5.69 13.30 -7.63
N MET A 82 6.52 14.11 -8.28
CA MET A 82 6.99 15.40 -7.80
C MET A 82 6.62 16.46 -8.84
N LEU A 83 5.96 17.52 -8.40
CA LEU A 83 5.58 18.64 -9.27
C LEU A 83 5.60 19.96 -8.51
N LEU A 84 5.71 21.04 -9.27
CA LEU A 84 5.53 22.41 -8.80
C LEU A 84 4.38 23.07 -9.55
N ASP A 85 3.40 23.59 -8.82
CA ASP A 85 2.33 24.42 -9.35
C ASP A 85 2.57 25.87 -8.91
N ARG A 86 3.26 26.64 -9.77
CA ARG A 86 3.59 28.04 -9.47
C ARG A 86 2.37 28.94 -9.40
N ALA A 87 1.30 28.61 -10.13
CA ALA A 87 0.08 29.41 -10.14
C ALA A 87 -0.65 29.33 -8.79
N SER A 88 -0.65 28.14 -8.15
CA SER A 88 -1.21 27.97 -6.80
C SER A 88 -0.19 28.17 -5.67
N GLY A 89 1.10 28.25 -5.99
CA GLY A 89 2.18 28.35 -5.00
C GLY A 89 2.43 27.05 -4.23
N ILE A 90 2.04 25.89 -4.79
CA ILE A 90 2.14 24.59 -4.12
C ILE A 90 3.17 23.70 -4.83
N ALA A 91 4.06 23.11 -4.05
CA ALA A 91 4.92 22.01 -4.49
C ALA A 91 4.42 20.70 -3.85
N LEU A 92 4.32 19.64 -4.64
CA LEU A 92 3.79 18.34 -4.19
C LEU A 92 4.81 17.24 -4.45
N SER A 93 5.06 16.44 -3.41
CA SER A 93 5.81 15.19 -3.48
C SER A 93 5.02 14.12 -2.74
N GLY A 94 4.58 13.09 -3.44
CA GLY A 94 3.70 12.10 -2.82
C GLY A 94 3.36 10.91 -3.71
N GLY A 95 2.39 10.12 -3.25
CA GLY A 95 1.96 8.91 -3.96
C GLY A 95 2.92 7.73 -3.84
N TYR A 96 3.72 7.68 -2.77
CA TYR A 96 4.80 6.69 -2.57
C TYR A 96 4.32 5.25 -2.37
N GLY A 97 3.03 5.05 -2.08
CA GLY A 97 2.44 3.73 -1.98
C GLY A 97 3.06 2.76 -0.99
N GLY A 98 3.53 3.28 0.14
CA GLY A 98 4.07 2.48 1.25
C GLY A 98 5.57 2.62 1.42
N GLU A 99 6.26 3.03 0.37
CA GLU A 99 7.73 3.17 0.34
C GLU A 99 8.19 4.61 0.62
N GLY A 100 7.35 5.38 1.34
CA GLY A 100 7.54 6.82 1.51
C GLY A 100 8.67 7.22 2.45
N VAL A 101 9.04 6.39 3.43
CA VAL A 101 10.06 6.73 4.44
C VAL A 101 11.38 7.05 3.76
N GLY A 102 11.89 6.14 2.91
CA GLY A 102 13.11 6.39 2.14
C GLY A 102 12.91 7.38 1.00
N ALA A 103 11.82 7.23 0.23
CA ALA A 103 11.57 8.03 -0.96
C ALA A 103 11.34 9.53 -0.67
N SER A 104 10.91 9.87 0.54
CA SER A 104 10.69 11.27 0.96
C SER A 104 11.97 12.10 0.97
N ASN A 105 13.13 11.51 1.28
CA ASN A 105 14.41 12.22 1.24
C ASN A 105 14.74 12.69 -0.18
N LEU A 106 14.66 11.76 -1.15
CA LEU A 106 14.86 12.07 -2.56
C LEU A 106 13.81 13.08 -3.05
N GLY A 107 12.54 12.84 -2.73
CA GLY A 107 11.43 13.72 -3.11
C GLY A 107 11.60 15.16 -2.60
N GLY A 108 12.00 15.34 -1.34
CA GLY A 108 12.25 16.66 -0.77
C GLY A 108 13.38 17.42 -1.48
N ARG A 109 14.48 16.73 -1.81
CA ARG A 109 15.59 17.33 -2.59
C ARG A 109 15.16 17.69 -4.00
N THR A 110 14.38 16.83 -4.65
CA THR A 110 13.79 17.12 -5.96
C THR A 110 12.86 18.33 -5.91
N LEU A 111 12.01 18.46 -4.88
CA LEU A 111 11.16 19.64 -4.73
C LEU A 111 11.97 20.92 -4.54
N ALA A 112 13.03 20.87 -3.73
CA ALA A 112 13.92 22.01 -3.55
C ALA A 112 14.52 22.47 -4.89
N ALA A 113 15.06 21.53 -5.69
CA ALA A 113 15.59 21.83 -7.02
C ALA A 113 14.51 22.39 -7.98
N LEU A 114 13.27 21.86 -7.95
CA LEU A 114 12.15 22.39 -8.74
C LEU A 114 11.80 23.84 -8.37
N ILE A 115 11.73 24.12 -7.06
CA ILE A 115 11.39 25.46 -6.54
C ILE A 115 12.46 26.47 -6.95
N LEU A 116 13.73 26.11 -6.76
CA LEU A 116 14.89 26.95 -7.07
C LEU A 116 15.17 27.09 -8.58
N GLY A 117 14.58 26.21 -9.42
CA GLY A 117 14.82 26.22 -10.86
C GLY A 117 16.24 25.77 -11.24
N GLU A 118 16.81 24.85 -10.47
CA GLU A 118 18.16 24.34 -10.70
C GLU A 118 18.20 23.39 -11.91
N ASP A 119 19.28 23.40 -12.70
CA ASP A 119 19.57 22.29 -13.61
C ASP A 119 20.23 21.16 -12.83
N SER A 120 19.44 20.13 -12.52
CA SER A 120 19.85 19.01 -11.67
C SER A 120 19.39 17.68 -12.26
N GLU A 121 20.21 16.64 -12.10
CA GLU A 121 19.85 15.26 -12.46
C GLU A 121 18.60 14.79 -11.70
N LEU A 122 18.36 15.35 -10.51
CA LEU A 122 17.15 15.08 -9.71
C LEU A 122 15.86 15.44 -10.46
N LEU A 123 15.92 16.37 -11.41
CA LEU A 123 14.77 16.81 -12.19
C LEU A 123 14.53 16.00 -13.46
N ARG A 124 15.50 15.19 -13.88
CA ARG A 124 15.44 14.39 -15.12
C ARG A 124 14.84 13.00 -14.92
N GLN A 125 14.32 12.72 -13.72
CA GLN A 125 13.78 11.42 -13.35
C GLN A 125 12.33 11.24 -13.83
N PRO A 126 11.89 10.01 -14.18
CA PRO A 126 10.59 9.79 -14.82
C PRO A 126 9.37 10.03 -13.92
N TRP A 127 9.56 10.11 -12.60
CA TRP A 127 8.53 10.49 -11.62
C TRP A 127 8.45 12.00 -11.37
N VAL A 128 9.31 12.80 -12.02
CA VAL A 128 9.27 14.26 -11.90
C VAL A 128 8.44 14.82 -13.04
N LEU A 129 7.29 15.39 -12.70
CA LEU A 129 6.37 15.98 -13.67
C LEU A 129 6.74 17.42 -14.02
N GLY A 130 7.64 18.04 -13.26
CA GLY A 130 8.09 19.41 -13.46
C GLY A 130 7.04 20.45 -13.04
N GLU A 131 6.98 21.55 -13.78
CA GLU A 131 5.98 22.59 -13.55
C GLU A 131 4.65 22.23 -14.22
N ARG A 132 3.64 21.88 -13.41
CA ARG A 132 2.29 21.54 -13.87
C ARG A 132 1.23 21.90 -12.81
N PRO A 133 0.01 22.25 -13.22
CA PRO A 133 -1.11 22.41 -12.31
C PRO A 133 -1.39 21.13 -11.49
N LEU A 134 -1.77 21.27 -10.22
CA LEU A 134 -2.12 20.14 -9.35
C LEU A 134 -3.30 19.30 -9.89
N ASP A 135 -4.27 19.95 -10.53
CA ASP A 135 -5.46 19.30 -11.08
C ASP A 135 -5.18 18.43 -12.32
N SER A 136 -3.96 18.51 -12.88
CA SER A 136 -3.49 17.65 -13.97
C SER A 136 -3.22 16.21 -13.53
N LEU A 137 -3.17 15.96 -12.20
CA LEU A 137 -3.03 14.62 -11.65
C LEU A 137 -4.30 13.79 -11.88
N ALA A 138 -4.09 12.51 -12.20
CA ALA A 138 -5.18 11.57 -12.38
C ALA A 138 -6.00 11.45 -11.08
N ARG A 139 -7.29 11.78 -11.18
CA ARG A 139 -8.23 11.64 -10.07
C ARG A 139 -8.62 10.18 -9.91
N TRP A 140 -8.89 9.81 -8.67
CA TRP A 140 -9.53 8.55 -8.36
C TRP A 140 -10.99 8.55 -8.82
N GLU A 141 -11.53 7.36 -9.08
CA GLU A 141 -12.92 7.14 -9.44
C GLU A 141 -13.87 7.73 -8.38
N PRO A 142 -15.04 8.23 -8.78
CA PRO A 142 -16.02 8.76 -7.83
C PRO A 142 -16.56 7.65 -6.92
N GLU A 143 -17.09 8.05 -5.75
CA GLU A 143 -17.82 7.12 -4.88
C GLU A 143 -19.23 6.87 -5.45
N PRO A 144 -19.79 5.64 -5.32
CA PRO A 144 -19.26 4.49 -4.59
C PRO A 144 -18.36 3.55 -5.41
N CYS A 145 -18.08 3.86 -6.68
CA CYS A 145 -17.34 2.97 -7.58
C CYS A 145 -15.95 2.61 -7.04
N ARG A 146 -15.24 3.58 -6.49
CA ARG A 146 -13.92 3.35 -5.87
C ARG A 146 -13.99 2.41 -4.68
N TRP A 147 -14.91 2.64 -3.74
CA TRP A 147 -15.09 1.76 -2.59
C TRP A 147 -15.49 0.34 -3.01
N LEU A 148 -16.43 0.21 -3.96
CA LEU A 148 -16.86 -1.09 -4.48
C LEU A 148 -15.71 -1.83 -5.16
N GLY A 149 -14.96 -1.15 -6.03
CA GLY A 149 -13.80 -1.71 -6.72
C GLY A 149 -12.73 -2.21 -5.75
N TYR A 150 -12.33 -1.38 -4.78
CA TYR A 150 -11.37 -1.78 -3.75
C TYR A 150 -11.82 -3.02 -2.99
N ASN A 151 -13.07 -3.03 -2.49
CA ASN A 151 -13.58 -4.14 -1.71
C ASN A 151 -13.74 -5.42 -2.54
N ALA A 152 -14.14 -5.31 -3.81
CA ALA A 152 -14.21 -6.45 -4.73
C ALA A 152 -12.84 -7.10 -4.93
N ILE A 153 -11.81 -6.28 -5.19
CA ILE A 153 -10.43 -6.74 -5.37
C ILE A 153 -9.93 -7.43 -4.10
N ILE A 154 -10.00 -6.76 -2.94
CA ILE A 154 -9.52 -7.35 -1.67
C ILE A 154 -10.26 -8.64 -1.33
N ARG A 155 -11.59 -8.70 -1.53
CA ARG A 155 -12.36 -9.92 -1.29
C ARG A 155 -11.96 -11.05 -2.24
N SER A 156 -11.64 -10.75 -3.50
CA SER A 156 -11.13 -11.77 -4.43
C SER A 156 -9.79 -12.33 -3.98
N PHE A 157 -8.88 -11.49 -3.48
CA PHE A 157 -7.56 -11.93 -2.99
C PHE A 157 -7.68 -12.76 -1.72
N VAL A 158 -8.53 -12.34 -0.78
CA VAL A 158 -8.81 -13.13 0.43
C VAL A 158 -9.48 -14.47 0.08
N HIS A 159 -10.35 -14.49 -0.93
CA HIS A 159 -10.96 -15.73 -1.39
C HIS A 159 -9.95 -16.68 -2.03
N GLU A 160 -9.09 -16.18 -2.91
CA GLU A 160 -7.99 -16.94 -3.51
C GLU A 160 -7.08 -17.53 -2.43
N ASP A 161 -6.63 -16.70 -1.48
CA ASP A 161 -5.77 -17.12 -0.37
C ASP A 161 -6.38 -18.28 0.44
N ARG A 162 -7.67 -18.18 0.79
CA ARG A 162 -8.39 -19.25 1.51
C ARG A 162 -8.51 -20.54 0.70
N VAL A 163 -8.78 -20.45 -0.60
CA VAL A 163 -8.93 -21.62 -1.48
C VAL A 163 -7.57 -22.29 -1.73
N LEU A 164 -6.49 -21.51 -1.80
CA LEU A 164 -5.14 -22.05 -1.98
C LEU A 164 -4.57 -22.61 -0.67
N ALA A 165 -4.92 -22.04 0.48
CA ALA A 165 -4.49 -22.53 1.79
C ALA A 165 -5.12 -23.90 2.16
N ASP A 166 -6.31 -24.21 1.67
CA ASP A 166 -6.97 -25.51 1.90
C ASP A 166 -6.36 -26.61 0.99
N PRO A 167 -5.68 -27.63 1.56
CA PRO A 167 -5.09 -28.72 0.78
C PRO A 167 -6.13 -29.55 0.01
N HIS A 168 -7.38 -29.59 0.47
CA HIS A 168 -8.46 -30.38 -0.11
C HIS A 168 -9.25 -29.65 -1.19
N SER A 169 -8.93 -28.39 -1.47
CA SER A 169 -9.61 -27.62 -2.50
C SER A 169 -9.37 -28.20 -3.90
N ALA A 170 -10.47 -28.49 -4.61
CA ALA A 170 -10.43 -29.09 -5.94
C ALA A 170 -9.66 -28.23 -6.96
N PRO A 171 -8.91 -28.82 -7.90
CA PRO A 171 -8.08 -28.07 -8.86
C PRO A 171 -8.83 -27.00 -9.65
N TRP A 172 -10.08 -27.29 -10.06
CA TRP A 172 -10.90 -26.32 -10.80
C TRP A 172 -11.28 -25.09 -9.95
N ARG A 173 -11.50 -25.27 -8.64
CA ARG A 173 -11.81 -24.16 -7.72
C ARG A 173 -10.60 -23.25 -7.55
N ARG A 174 -9.40 -23.84 -7.42
CA ARG A 174 -8.14 -23.10 -7.36
C ARG A 174 -7.93 -22.28 -8.63
N SER A 175 -8.06 -22.90 -9.80
CA SER A 175 -7.93 -22.22 -11.09
C SER A 175 -8.95 -21.09 -11.26
N LEU A 176 -10.21 -21.31 -10.87
CA LEU A 176 -11.24 -20.27 -10.92
C LEU A 176 -10.90 -19.09 -9.99
N ALA A 177 -10.50 -19.36 -8.74
CA ALA A 177 -10.16 -18.32 -7.78
C ALA A 177 -8.95 -17.49 -8.26
N GLN A 178 -7.93 -18.14 -8.81
CA GLN A 178 -6.77 -17.47 -9.39
C GLN A 178 -7.13 -16.61 -10.61
N THR A 179 -7.98 -17.13 -11.49
CA THR A 179 -8.45 -16.40 -12.69
C THR A 179 -9.25 -15.16 -12.30
N LEU A 180 -10.15 -15.29 -11.31
CA LEU A 180 -10.93 -14.17 -10.78
C LEU A 180 -10.02 -13.11 -10.14
N ALA A 181 -9.06 -13.53 -9.31
CA ALA A 181 -8.12 -12.63 -8.66
C ALA A 181 -7.23 -11.90 -9.69
N ALA A 182 -6.72 -12.61 -10.71
CA ALA A 182 -5.95 -12.00 -11.79
C ALA A 182 -6.76 -11.00 -12.61
N GLY A 183 -8.03 -11.31 -12.91
CA GLY A 183 -8.95 -10.39 -13.56
C GLY A 183 -9.17 -9.12 -12.74
N MET A 184 -9.40 -9.25 -11.43
CA MET A 184 -9.58 -8.13 -10.51
C MET A 184 -8.31 -7.29 -10.36
N GLU A 185 -7.14 -7.92 -10.27
CA GLU A 185 -5.84 -7.24 -10.23
C GLU A 185 -5.59 -6.39 -11.49
N SER A 186 -6.03 -6.85 -12.66
CA SER A 186 -5.86 -6.09 -13.91
C SER A 186 -6.56 -4.73 -13.91
N LEU A 187 -7.62 -4.57 -13.10
CA LEU A 187 -8.33 -3.29 -12.92
C LEU A 187 -7.51 -2.26 -12.14
N MET A 188 -6.41 -2.66 -11.50
CA MET A 188 -5.50 -1.78 -10.77
C MET A 188 -4.44 -1.13 -11.67
N ARG A 189 -4.25 -1.61 -12.91
CA ARG A 189 -3.29 -1.06 -13.88
C ARG A 189 -3.83 0.17 -14.59
#